data_AF-A0A6A4V7D5-F1
#
_entry.id   AF-A0A6A4V7D5-F1
#
_cell.length_a   1.000
_cell.length_b   1.000
_cell.length_c   1.000
_cell.angle_alpha   90.00
_cell.angle_beta   90.00
_cell.angle_gamma   90.00
#
_symmetry.space_group_name_H-M   'P 1'
#
loop_
_entity.id
_entity.type
_entity.pdbx_description
1 polymer ?
#
loop_
_entity_poly.entity_id
_entity_poly.type
_entity_poly.pdbx_seq_one_letter_code
_entity_poly.pdbx_strand_id
1 'polypeptide(L)' 'MNLLPIIFFPFIIIPFIALLFVVAPLIIGFLVYNDARKRGVASPGMWAIVAMLVPFYIGLLLYLLIGSTQTNSGDRP' A
#
# COMPACT_ATOMS: atom_id res chain seq x y z
N MET A 1 -2.11 40.53 2.98
CA MET A 1 -2.07 39.06 3.20
C MET A 1 -0.90 38.51 2.41
N ASN A 2 0.02 37.79 3.05
CA ASN A 2 1.19 37.22 2.37
C ASN A 2 0.77 35.93 1.64
N LEU A 3 0.81 35.95 0.30
CA LEU A 3 0.36 34.84 -0.56
C LEU A 3 1.44 33.76 -0.78
N LEU A 4 2.71 34.08 -0.49
CA LEU A 4 3.84 33.16 -0.60
C LEU A 4 3.60 31.78 0.06
N PRO A 5 3.20 31.68 1.35
CA PRO A 5 2.99 30.38 1.98
C PRO A 5 1.90 29.55 1.29
N ILE A 6 0.84 30.19 0.77
CA ILE A 6 -0.27 29.52 0.10
C ILE A 6 0.18 28.85 -1.21
N ILE A 7 1.16 29.42 -1.89
CA ILE A 7 1.70 28.89 -3.15
C ILE A 7 2.80 27.85 -2.89
N PHE A 8 3.67 28.09 -1.90
CA PHE A 8 4.78 27.18 -1.59
C PHE A 8 4.33 25.85 -0.97
N PHE A 9 3.31 25.86 -0.12
CA PHE A 9 2.82 24.66 0.57
C PHE A 9 2.34 23.55 -0.38
N PRO A 10 1.45 23.80 -1.37
CA PRO A 10 1.04 22.78 -2.32
C PRO A 10 2.19 22.34 -3.23
N PHE A 11 3.12 23.23 -3.56
CA PHE A 11 4.27 22.91 -4.40
C PHE A 11 5.18 21.83 -3.78
N ILE A 12 5.20 21.72 -2.45
CA ILE A 12 5.97 20.70 -1.72
C ILE A 12 5.10 19.47 -1.41
N ILE A 13 3.84 19.66 -1.04
CA ILE A 13 2.97 18.55 -0.63
C ILE A 13 2.56 17.67 -1.82
N ILE A 14 2.23 18.25 -2.96
CA ILE A 14 1.79 17.51 -4.14
C ILE A 14 2.85 16.49 -4.60
N PRO A 15 4.14 16.85 -4.82
CA PRO A 15 5.13 15.86 -5.21
C PRO A 15 5.41 14.83 -4.11
N PHE A 16 5.30 15.19 -2.83
CA PHE A 16 5.46 14.24 -1.74
C PHE A 16 4.34 13.18 -1.72
N ILE A 17 3.09 13.61 -1.92
CA ILE A 17 1.95 12.70 -2.08
C ILE A 17 2.13 11.83 -3.33
N ALA A 18 2.51 12.43 -4.47
CA ALA A 18 2.75 11.66 -5.70
C ALA A 18 3.87 10.60 -5.50
N LEU A 19 4.95 10.94 -4.80
CA LEU A 19 6.02 10.01 -4.46
C LEU A 19 5.50 8.84 -3.62
N LEU A 20 4.70 9.13 -2.59
CA LEU A 20 4.19 8.13 -1.65
C LEU A 20 3.12 7.22 -2.28
N PHE A 21 2.22 7.76 -3.08
CA PHE A 21 1.02 7.05 -3.58
C PHE A 21 1.14 6.55 -5.02
N VAL A 22 2.12 7.02 -5.79
CA VAL A 22 2.31 6.60 -7.19
C VAL A 22 3.68 5.97 -7.37
N VAL A 23 4.74 6.72 -7.04
CA VAL A 23 6.11 6.26 -7.33
C VAL A 23 6.50 5.06 -6.47
N ALA A 24 6.26 5.12 -5.16
CA ALA A 24 6.61 4.03 -4.25
C ALA A 24 5.87 2.71 -4.58
N PRO A 25 4.54 2.69 -4.80
CA PRO A 25 3.84 1.48 -5.23
C PRO A 25 4.40 0.90 -6.55
N LEU A 26 4.66 1.75 -7.54
CA LEU A 26 5.24 1.31 -8.82
C LEU A 26 6.60 0.62 -8.65
N ILE A 27 7.47 1.19 -7.82
CA ILE A 27 8.78 0.59 -7.50
C ILE A 27 8.57 -0.76 -6.79
N ILE A 28 7.71 -0.81 -5.76
CA ILE A 28 7.43 -2.03 -5.00
C ILE A 28 6.92 -3.14 -5.92
N GLY A 29 5.92 -2.84 -6.76
CA GLY A 29 5.38 -3.83 -7.67
C GLY A 29 6.38 -4.29 -8.73
N PHE A 30 7.24 -3.40 -9.23
CA PHE A 30 8.34 -3.79 -10.12
C PHE A 30 9.33 -4.74 -9.44
N LEU A 31 9.72 -4.46 -8.20
CA LEU A 31 10.62 -5.32 -7.43
C LEU A 31 9.99 -6.68 -7.16
N VAL A 32 8.72 -6.71 -6.75
CA VAL A 32 7.98 -7.96 -6.50
C VAL A 32 7.78 -8.77 -7.78
N TYR A 33 7.48 -8.12 -8.91
CA TYR A 33 7.40 -8.80 -10.19
C TYR A 33 8.73 -9.47 -10.55
N ASN A 34 9.83 -8.74 -10.40
CA ASN A 34 11.17 -9.25 -10.74
C ASN A 34 11.59 -10.40 -9.79
N ASP A 35 11.30 -10.28 -8.50
CA ASP A 35 11.55 -11.34 -7.52
C ASP A 35 10.70 -12.58 -7.81
N ALA A 36 9.40 -12.41 -8.06
CA ALA A 36 8.49 -13.51 -8.39
C ALA A 36 8.87 -14.22 -9.71
N ARG A 37 9.33 -13.46 -10.72
CA ARG A 37 9.89 -14.03 -11.95
C ARG A 37 11.13 -14.87 -11.70
N LYS A 38 12.06 -14.38 -10.86
CA LYS A 38 13.29 -15.10 -10.52
C LYS A 38 13.03 -16.38 -9.72
N ARG A 39 12.00 -16.38 -8.87
CA ARG A 39 11.63 -17.53 -8.03
C ARG A 39 10.72 -18.55 -8.74
N GLY A 40 10.31 -18.29 -9.98
CA GLY A 40 9.41 -19.18 -10.73
C GLY A 40 8.01 -19.30 -10.12
N VAL A 41 7.57 -18.28 -9.36
CA VAL A 41 6.26 -18.30 -8.70
C VAL A 41 5.17 -18.23 -9.77
N ALA A 42 4.11 -19.03 -9.61
CA ALA A 42 2.94 -18.91 -10.47
C ALA A 42 2.38 -17.48 -10.40
N SER A 43 2.07 -16.91 -11.57
CA SER A 43 1.42 -15.60 -11.71
C SER A 43 2.21 -14.39 -11.15
N PRO A 44 3.46 -14.12 -11.59
CA PRO A 44 4.26 -12.98 -11.09
C PRO A 44 3.56 -11.61 -11.17
N GLY A 45 2.72 -11.41 -12.19
CA GLY A 45 1.93 -10.19 -12.36
C GLY A 45 0.87 -9.99 -11.28
N MET A 46 0.23 -11.06 -10.80
CA MET A 46 -0.74 -10.96 -9.70
C MET A 46 -0.07 -10.52 -8.40
N TRP A 47 1.09 -11.09 -8.09
CA TRP A 47 1.87 -10.71 -6.90
C TRP A 47 2.32 -9.25 -6.94
N ALA A 48 2.70 -8.75 -8.12
CA ALA A 48 3.03 -7.35 -8.30
C ALA A 48 1.82 -6.44 -8.04
N ILE A 49 0.65 -6.76 -8.59
CA ILE A 49 -0.59 -6.00 -8.39
C ILE A 49 -1.00 -6.00 -6.91
N VAL A 50 -0.95 -7.16 -6.25
CA VAL A 50 -1.20 -7.28 -4.80
C VAL A 50 -0.23 -6.39 -4.03
N ALA A 51 1.07 -6.45 -4.33
CA ALA A 51 2.07 -5.62 -3.64
C ALA A 51 1.97 -4.12 -3.93
N MET A 52 1.40 -3.71 -5.08
CA MET A 52 1.13 -2.30 -5.39
C MET A 52 -0.11 -1.76 -4.64
N LEU A 53 -1.13 -2.59 -4.46
CA LEU A 53 -2.42 -2.18 -3.86
C LEU A 53 -2.45 -2.32 -2.34
N VAL A 54 -1.89 -3.42 -1.81
CA VAL A 54 -1.83 -3.72 -0.38
C VAL A 54 -1.16 -2.65 0.49
N PRO A 55 -0.09 -1.91 0.09
CA PRO A 55 0.58 -0.97 0.99
C PRO A 55 -0.35 0.05 1.68
N PHE A 56 -1.52 0.33 1.11
CA PHE A 56 -2.53 1.22 1.71
C PHE A 56 -3.83 0.53 2.17
N TYR A 57 -3.90 -0.80 2.13
CA TYR A 57 -4.98 -1.60 2.73
C TYR A 57 -4.49 -2.50 3.87
N ILE A 58 -3.22 -2.38 4.31
CA ILE A 58 -2.72 -3.13 5.49
C ILE A 58 -3.57 -2.83 6.73
N GLY A 59 -3.92 -1.56 6.98
CA GLY A 59 -4.78 -1.20 8.12
C GLY A 59 -6.17 -1.85 8.05
N LEU A 60 -6.77 -1.89 6.85
CA LEU A 60 -8.05 -2.56 6.60
C LEU A 60 -7.92 -4.09 6.73
N LEU A 61 -6.85 -4.67 6.19
CA LEU A 61 -6.55 -6.10 6.30
C LEU A 61 -6.36 -6.52 7.76
N LEU A 62 -5.63 -5.73 8.54
CA LEU A 62 -5.45 -5.97 9.98
C LEU A 62 -6.78 -5.84 10.73
N TYR A 63 -7.61 -4.85 10.42
CA TYR A 63 -8.94 -4.70 11.02
C TYR A 63 -9.84 -5.92 10.75
N LEU A 64 -9.90 -6.37 9.50
CA LEU A 64 -10.68 -7.53 9.10
C LEU A 64 -10.12 -8.83 9.72
N LEU A 65 -8.81 -8.99 9.73
CA LEU A 65 -8.14 -10.15 10.32
C LEU A 65 -8.40 -10.24 11.84
N ILE A 66 -8.22 -9.13 12.56
CA ILE A 66 -8.44 -9.06 14.01
C ILE A 66 -9.92 -9.24 14.33
N GLY A 67 -10.82 -8.59 13.57
CA GLY A 67 -12.28 -8.74 13.73
C GLY A 67 -12.75 -10.18 13.54
N SER A 68 -12.19 -10.89 12.54
CA SER A 68 -12.50 -12.32 12.30
C SER A 68 -11.99 -13.25 13.40
N THR A 69 -10.98 -12.84 14.17
CA THR A 69 -10.40 -13.65 15.25
C THR A 69 -11.22 -13.49 16.55
N GLN A 70 -11.76 -12.29 16.81
CA GLN A 70 -12.58 -12.05 18.00
C GLN A 70 -13.95 -12.75 17.94
N THR A 71 -14.56 -12.84 16.76
CA THR A 71 -15.83 -13.59 16.60
C THR A 71 -15.72 -15.09 16.88
N ASN A 72 -14.52 -15.68 16.83
CA ASN A 72 -14.29 -17.11 17.10
C ASN A 72 -13.91 -17.41 18.56
N SER A 73 -13.67 -16.37 19.38
CA SER A 73 -13.19 -16.54 20.76
C SER A 73 -14.27 -16.25 21.82
N GLY A 74 -15.47 -15.80 21.42
CA GLY A 74 -16.61 -15.56 22.31
C GLY A 74 -17.56 -16.75 22.49
N ASP A 75 -17.34 -17.85 21.77
CA ASP A 75 -18.15 -19.08 21.82
C ASP A 75 -17.35 -20.25 22.41
N ARG A 76 -16.71 -20.03 23.56
CA ARG A 76 -16.32 -21.13 24.44
C ARG A 76 -17.07 -20.99 25.78
N PRO A 77 -17.93 -21.97 26.13
CA PRO A 77 -18.61 -22.00 27.42
C PRO A 77 -17.63 -22.15 28.60
#